data_AF-A0A349H008-F1
#
_entry.id   AF-A0A349H008-F1
#
_cell.length_a   1.000
_cell.length_b   1.000
_cell.length_c   1.000
_cell.angle_alpha   90.00
_cell.angle_beta   90.00
_cell.angle_gamma   90.00
#
_symmetry.space_group_name_H-M   'P 1'
#
loop_
_entity.id
_entity.type
_entity.pdbx_description
1 polymer ?
#
loop_
_entity_poly.entity_id
_entity_poly.type
_entity_poly.pdbx_seq_one_letter_code
_entity_poly.pdbx_strand_id
1 'polypeptide(L)'
;MPLPITEGSVEFWSHGWDHKRWTTEDGRERRQFSGTGYKHQKTHFEQSQALMKKMLGTAPVAFGSPYNPMDTNTVKVMTEDPEIQLYFGYGKDKVPGKLLAPMLLKGEGGWHRQAKL
;
A
#
# COMPACT_ATOMS: atom_id res chain seq x y z
N MET A 1 -22.63 -16.03 -18.08
CA MET A 1 -23.12 -15.14 -16.99
C MET A 1 -22.03 -15.07 -15.94
N PRO A 2 -21.65 -13.90 -15.40
CA PRO A 2 -20.71 -13.83 -14.29
C PRO A 2 -21.32 -14.54 -13.07
N LEU A 3 -20.46 -15.19 -12.28
CA LEU A 3 -20.89 -15.85 -11.04
C LEU A 3 -21.47 -14.81 -10.07
N PRO A 4 -22.49 -15.16 -9.27
CA PRO A 4 -22.98 -14.29 -8.22
C PRO A 4 -21.87 -14.00 -7.20
N ILE A 5 -21.77 -12.75 -6.75
CA ILE A 5 -20.87 -12.38 -5.66
C ILE A 5 -21.46 -12.95 -4.37
N THR A 6 -20.79 -13.94 -3.78
CA THR A 6 -21.14 -14.52 -2.48
C THR A 6 -20.13 -14.10 -1.41
N GLU A 7 -20.42 -14.39 -0.15
CA GLU A 7 -19.42 -14.32 0.92
C GLU A 7 -18.14 -15.09 0.51
N GLY A 8 -16.98 -14.55 0.87
CA GLY A 8 -15.67 -15.08 0.46
C GLY A 8 -15.19 -14.69 -0.94
N SER A 9 -15.99 -13.97 -1.73
CA SER A 9 -15.60 -13.53 -3.09
C SER A 9 -14.72 -12.27 -3.11
N VAL A 10 -14.66 -11.54 -1.99
CA VAL A 10 -13.94 -10.26 -1.87
C VAL A 10 -13.06 -10.26 -0.62
N GLU A 11 -11.82 -9.82 -0.78
CA GLU A 11 -10.89 -9.56 0.31
C GLU A 11 -10.67 -8.06 0.48
N PHE A 12 -10.72 -7.58 1.72
CA PHE A 12 -10.33 -6.21 2.07
C PHE A 12 -8.87 -6.18 2.50
N TRP A 13 -8.12 -5.20 1.99
CA TRP A 13 -6.69 -5.03 2.26
C TRP A 13 -6.39 -3.58 2.69
N SER A 14 -5.27 -3.37 3.39
CA SER A 14 -4.89 -2.04 3.89
C SER A 14 -4.23 -1.20 2.79
N HIS A 15 -4.83 -0.05 2.46
CA HIS A 15 -4.26 0.93 1.55
C HIS A 15 -3.72 2.18 2.26
N GLY A 16 -3.28 2.03 3.52
CA GLY A 16 -2.82 3.15 4.34
C GLY A 16 -3.93 3.83 5.15
N TRP A 17 -3.62 4.98 5.75
CA TRP A 17 -4.51 5.68 6.68
C TRP A 17 -5.18 6.92 6.08
N ASP A 18 -4.42 7.74 5.34
CA ASP A 18 -4.89 9.06 4.88
C ASP A 18 -4.49 9.40 3.44
N HIS A 19 -3.74 8.52 2.77
CA HIS A 19 -3.38 8.64 1.35
C HIS A 19 -2.69 9.98 1.00
N LYS A 20 -2.04 10.61 1.99
CA LYS A 20 -1.47 11.94 1.84
C LYS A 20 -0.12 11.93 1.11
N ARG A 21 0.11 13.04 0.41
CA ARG A 21 1.37 13.42 -0.21
C ARG A 21 1.67 14.86 0.16
N TRP A 22 2.96 15.19 0.26
CA TRP A 22 3.45 16.51 0.62
C TRP A 22 4.61 16.88 -0.28
N THR A 23 4.72 18.16 -0.57
CA THR A 23 5.94 18.76 -1.13
C THR A 23 6.62 19.51 -0.01
N THR A 24 7.86 19.17 0.30
CA THR A 24 8.66 19.87 1.31
C THR A 24 9.19 21.20 0.78
N GLU A 25 9.65 22.07 1.68
CA GLU A 25 10.20 23.39 1.32
C GLU A 25 11.40 23.31 0.37
N ASP A 26 12.17 22.22 0.42
CA ASP A 26 13.27 21.91 -0.51
C ASP A 26 12.80 21.26 -1.83
N GLY A 27 11.49 21.26 -2.10
CA GLY A 27 10.89 20.76 -3.34
C GLY A 27 10.79 19.23 -3.45
N ARG A 28 11.16 18.47 -2.41
CA ARG A 28 11.08 17.00 -2.44
C ARG A 28 9.65 16.51 -2.19
N GLU A 29 9.26 15.45 -2.89
CA GLU A 29 7.98 14.80 -2.62
C GLU A 29 8.11 13.77 -1.50
N ARG A 30 7.18 13.83 -0.55
CA ARG A 30 6.95 12.79 0.46
C ARG A 30 5.55 12.22 0.27
N ARG A 31 5.43 10.92 0.50
CA ARG A 31 4.16 10.18 0.46
C ARG A 31 4.00 9.45 1.78
N GLN A 32 2.77 9.11 2.14
CA GLN A 32 2.49 8.48 3.43
C GLN A 32 3.48 7.38 3.83
N PHE A 33 3.86 6.52 2.88
CA PHE A 33 4.81 5.42 3.04
C PHE A 33 6.08 5.60 2.18
N SER A 34 6.53 6.84 2.01
CA SER A 34 7.82 7.12 1.37
C SER A 34 8.34 8.51 1.75
N GLY A 35 9.47 8.56 2.45
CA GLY A 35 10.14 9.81 2.85
C GLY A 35 9.57 10.49 4.10
N THR A 36 8.54 9.91 4.75
CA THR A 36 7.91 10.43 5.98
C THR A 36 8.56 9.95 7.28
N GLY A 37 9.45 8.95 7.19
CA GLY A 37 10.18 8.39 8.34
C GLY A 37 9.39 7.33 9.12
N TYR A 38 10.13 6.49 9.84
CA TYR A 38 9.61 5.30 10.52
C TYR A 38 8.46 5.57 11.47
N LYS A 39 8.57 6.55 12.38
CA LYS A 39 7.53 6.82 13.39
C LYS A 39 6.18 7.14 12.74
N HIS A 40 6.18 8.01 11.72
CA HIS A 40 4.97 8.38 11.01
C HIS A 40 4.35 7.17 10.30
N GLN A 41 5.17 6.43 9.55
CA GLN A 41 4.71 5.26 8.80
C GLN A 41 4.16 4.18 9.72
N LYS A 42 4.84 3.87 10.84
CA LYS A 42 4.39 2.91 11.85
C LYS A 42 3.05 3.32 12.47
N THR A 43 2.91 4.58 12.88
CA THR A 43 1.65 5.08 13.45
C THR A 43 0.50 4.98 12.45
N HIS A 44 0.67 5.46 11.22
CA HIS A 44 -0.39 5.39 10.21
C HIS A 44 -0.72 3.94 9.83
N PHE A 45 0.28 3.07 9.76
CA PHE A 45 0.10 1.65 9.50
C PHE A 45 -0.74 0.98 10.60
N GLU A 46 -0.35 1.14 11.87
CA GLU A 46 -1.04 0.53 13.01
C GLU A 46 -2.45 1.09 13.22
N GLN A 47 -2.65 2.39 12.96
CA GLN A 47 -4.00 2.98 12.99
C GLN A 47 -4.92 2.37 11.94
N SER A 48 -4.42 2.16 10.72
CA SER A 48 -5.18 1.50 9.65
C SER A 48 -5.50 0.05 10.01
N GLN A 49 -4.50 -0.75 10.43
CA GLN A 49 -4.69 -2.14 10.85
C GLN A 49 -5.69 -2.27 12.00
N ALA A 50 -5.55 -1.45 13.04
CA ALA A 50 -6.42 -1.49 14.22
C ALA A 50 -7.87 -1.09 13.87
N LEU A 51 -8.05 -0.05 13.05
CA LEU A 51 -9.38 0.38 12.63
C LEU A 51 -10.04 -0.69 11.76
N MET A 52 -9.33 -1.24 10.77
CA MET A 52 -9.88 -2.30 9.93
C MET A 52 -10.20 -3.56 10.74
N LYS A 53 -9.36 -3.95 11.70
CA LYS A 53 -9.66 -5.05 12.64
C LYS A 53 -10.94 -4.80 13.44
N LYS A 54 -11.12 -3.58 13.94
CA LYS A 54 -12.33 -3.19 14.68
C LYS A 54 -13.59 -3.28 13.79
N MET A 55 -13.49 -2.89 12.52
CA MET A 55 -14.64 -2.81 11.61
C MET A 55 -14.97 -4.12 10.91
N LEU A 56 -13.95 -4.94 10.61
CA LEU A 56 -14.07 -6.16 9.80
C LEU A 56 -13.93 -7.45 10.65
N GLY A 57 -13.64 -7.31 11.95
CA GLY A 57 -13.40 -8.43 12.87
C GLY A 57 -12.00 -9.06 12.77
N THR A 58 -11.26 -8.80 11.69
CA THR A 58 -9.89 -9.29 11.47
C THR A 58 -9.00 -8.18 10.91
N ALA A 59 -7.72 -8.20 11.27
CA ALA A 59 -6.75 -7.29 10.65
C ALA A 59 -6.51 -7.74 9.19
N PRO A 60 -6.37 -6.81 8.25
CA PRO A 60 -5.95 -7.14 6.90
C PRO A 60 -4.61 -7.88 6.89
N VAL A 61 -4.51 -8.90 6.02
CA VAL A 61 -3.27 -9.66 5.79
C VAL A 61 -2.47 -9.13 4.60
N ALA A 62 -3.06 -8.22 3.82
CA ALA A 62 -2.47 -7.63 2.63
C ALA A 62 -2.35 -6.10 2.78
N PHE A 63 -1.25 -5.55 2.26
CA PHE A 63 -0.99 -4.10 2.25
C PHE A 63 -0.56 -3.62 0.86
N GLY A 64 -0.99 -2.42 0.47
CA GLY A 64 -0.44 -1.72 -0.69
C GLY A 64 -0.27 -0.25 -0.35
N SER A 65 0.91 0.32 -0.59
CA SER A 65 1.12 1.73 -0.28
C SER A 65 0.35 2.63 -1.25
N PRO A 66 -0.28 3.72 -0.76
CA PRO A 66 -0.72 4.84 -1.59
C PRO A 66 0.29 5.21 -2.66
N TYR A 67 -0.19 5.33 -3.90
CA TYR A 67 0.61 5.64 -5.08
C TYR A 67 1.69 4.61 -5.46
N ASN A 68 1.92 3.57 -4.65
CA ASN A 68 2.89 2.47 -4.78
C ASN A 68 4.36 2.67 -4.33
N PRO A 69 4.88 3.88 -4.00
CA PRO A 69 6.18 4.00 -3.36
C PRO A 69 6.22 3.38 -1.97
N MET A 70 7.29 2.64 -1.72
CA MET A 70 7.72 2.20 -0.40
C MET A 70 9.17 2.62 -0.20
N ASP A 71 9.60 2.75 1.05
CA ASP A 71 11.01 2.93 1.41
C ASP A 71 11.44 1.90 2.47
N THR A 72 12.70 1.97 2.92
CA THR A 72 13.24 1.05 3.93
C THR A 72 12.48 1.09 5.25
N ASN A 73 11.86 2.22 5.61
CA ASN A 73 11.02 2.30 6.80
C ASN A 73 9.71 1.56 6.57
N THR A 74 9.14 1.63 5.37
CA THR A 74 7.90 0.90 5.03
C THR A 74 8.15 -0.60 5.09
N VAL A 75 9.27 -1.05 4.52
CA VAL A 75 9.72 -2.44 4.60
C VAL A 75 9.85 -2.88 6.06
N LYS A 76 10.47 -2.06 6.91
CA LYS A 76 10.62 -2.35 8.34
C LYS A 76 9.27 -2.47 9.05
N VAL A 77 8.37 -1.50 8.85
CA VAL A 77 7.03 -1.50 9.45
C VAL A 77 6.25 -2.78 9.09
N MET A 78 6.28 -3.18 7.82
CA MET A 78 5.60 -4.40 7.36
C MET A 78 6.27 -5.68 7.88
N THR A 79 7.59 -5.68 8.04
CA THR A 79 8.33 -6.83 8.58
C THR A 79 7.99 -7.07 10.05
N GLU A 80 7.79 -6.01 10.82
CA GLU A 80 7.44 -6.06 12.24
C GLU A 80 5.98 -6.40 12.51
N ASP A 81 5.10 -6.26 11.51
CA ASP A 81 3.69 -6.65 11.63
C ASP A 81 3.51 -8.14 11.28
N PRO A 82 3.05 -8.98 12.24
CA PRO A 82 2.88 -10.41 12.00
C PRO A 82 1.61 -10.75 11.20
N GLU A 83 0.62 -9.85 11.11
CA GLU A 83 -0.63 -10.07 10.39
C GLU A 83 -0.44 -9.93 8.88
N ILE A 84 0.39 -8.97 8.45
CA ILE A 84 0.75 -8.84 7.04
C ILE A 84 1.49 -10.08 6.56
N GLN A 85 1.02 -10.66 5.48
CA GLN A 85 1.65 -11.77 4.78
C GLN A 85 1.95 -11.41 3.32
N LEU A 86 1.20 -10.47 2.76
CA LEU A 86 1.24 -10.12 1.34
C LEU A 86 1.32 -8.60 1.15
N TYR A 87 1.97 -8.18 0.06
CA TYR A 87 1.94 -6.79 -0.34
C TYR A 87 1.87 -6.58 -1.86
N PHE A 88 1.17 -5.52 -2.25
CA PHE A 88 1.05 -5.10 -3.64
C PHE A 88 2.25 -4.21 -4.02
N GLY A 89 2.89 -4.50 -5.16
CA GLY A 89 4.04 -3.74 -5.64
C GLY A 89 4.45 -4.08 -7.07
N TYR A 90 5.38 -3.31 -7.65
CA TYR A 90 5.96 -3.59 -8.98
C TYR A 90 7.27 -4.40 -8.91
N GLY A 91 7.60 -4.97 -7.74
CA GLY A 91 8.74 -5.87 -7.56
C GLY A 91 10.12 -5.22 -7.37
N LYS A 92 10.20 -3.88 -7.30
CA LYS A 92 11.45 -3.18 -6.98
C LYS A 92 11.86 -3.33 -5.51
N ASP A 93 10.88 -3.32 -4.61
CA ASP A 93 11.07 -3.41 -3.17
C ASP A 93 10.79 -4.85 -2.73
N LYS A 94 11.67 -5.42 -1.89
CA LYS A 94 11.50 -6.76 -1.32
C LYS A 94 11.26 -6.63 0.18
N VAL A 95 10.17 -7.21 0.67
CA VAL A 95 9.87 -7.29 2.10
C VAL A 95 10.21 -8.69 2.62
N PRO A 96 11.20 -8.85 3.51
CA PRO A 96 11.59 -10.16 4.03
C PRO A 96 10.41 -10.91 4.66
N GLY A 97 10.25 -12.19 4.28
CA GLY A 97 9.21 -13.05 4.84
C GLY A 97 7.78 -12.75 4.38
N LYS A 98 7.57 -11.83 3.43
CA LYS A 98 6.25 -11.47 2.88
C LYS A 98 6.17 -11.76 1.39
N LEU A 99 4.98 -12.11 0.91
CA LEU A 99 4.69 -12.40 -0.49
C LEU A 99 4.45 -11.11 -1.27
N LEU A 100 5.13 -10.95 -2.41
CA LEU A 100 4.80 -9.92 -3.38
C LEU A 100 3.61 -10.37 -4.22
N ALA A 101 2.55 -9.57 -4.26
CA ALA A 101 1.51 -9.61 -5.29
C ALA A 101 1.86 -8.58 -6.37
N PRO A 102 2.39 -9.01 -7.54
CA PRO A 102 2.79 -8.08 -8.57
C PRO A 102 1.58 -7.33 -9.12
N MET A 103 1.63 -6.00 -9.07
CA MET A 103 0.61 -5.19 -9.72
C MET A 103 0.91 -5.08 -11.22
N LEU A 104 -0.09 -5.45 -12.03
CA LEU A 104 -0.13 -5.12 -13.44
C LEU A 104 -1.16 -3.99 -13.61
N LEU A 105 -0.68 -2.77 -13.85
CA LEU A 105 -1.55 -1.67 -14.24
C LEU A 105 -2.24 -2.04 -15.55
N LYS A 106 -3.54 -2.33 -15.50
CA LYS A 106 -4.42 -2.45 -16.66
C LYS A 106 -5.44 -1.30 -16.60
N GLY A 107 -5.23 -0.30 -17.45
CA GLY A 107 -5.91 1.00 -17.48
C GLY A 107 -5.18 2.05 -16.60
N GLU A 108 -4.78 3.24 -17.03
CA GLU A 108 -5.05 4.04 -18.24
C GLU A 108 -3.78 4.22 -19.10
N GLY A 109 -3.75 3.62 -20.28
CA GLY A 109 -2.66 3.78 -21.26
C GLY A 109 -2.95 4.85 -22.31
N GLY A 110 -3.65 5.94 -21.98
CA GLY A 110 -4.15 6.91 -22.96
C GLY A 110 -3.61 8.34 -22.87
N TRP A 111 -3.24 8.84 -21.69
CA TRP A 111 -3.07 10.30 -21.51
C TRP A 111 -1.63 10.81 -21.46
N HIS A 112 -0.61 9.93 -21.51
CA HIS A 112 0.80 10.35 -21.38
C HIS A 112 1.68 9.95 -22.58
N ARG A 113 1.08 9.66 -23.74
CA ARG A 113 1.81 9.46 -25.01
C ARG A 113 1.41 10.47 -26.10
N GLN A 114 1.42 11.75 -25.77
CA GLN A 114 1.62 12.89 -26.68
C GLN A 114 2.31 13.97 -25.82
N ALA A 115 3.46 14.58 -26.13
CA ALA A 115 4.17 14.75 -27.38
C ALA A 115 5.70 14.73 -27.13
N LYS A 116 6.42 14.00 -27.98
CA LYS A 116 7.71 14.45 -28.52
C LYS A 116 7.52 14.50 -30.02
N LEU A 117 7.24 15.69 -30.53
CA LEU A 117 7.57 16.12 -31.89
C LEU A 117 8.59 17.25 -31.72
#